data_AF-A0A087TWZ6-F1
#
_entry.id   AF-A0A087TWZ6-F1
#
_cell.length_a   1.000
_cell.length_b   1.000
_cell.length_c   1.000
_cell.angle_alpha   90.00
_cell.angle_beta   90.00
_cell.angle_gamma   90.00
#
_symmetry.space_group_name_H-M   'P 1'
#
loop_
_entity.id
_entity.type
_entity.pdbx_description
1 polymer ?
#
loop_
_entity_poly.entity_id
_entity_poly.type
_entity_poly.pdbx_seq_one_letter_code
_entity_poly.pdbx_strand_id
1 'polypeptide(L)' 'MLFYQFYLTLFLLTIFKCLNCEVGLHTNEFAVHLHGGNEIASEIAKKYGFVNRGQIGSLKDYYLFEHHEVEKRSIS' A
#
# COMPACT_ATOMS: atom_id res chain seq x y z
N MET A 1 -7.57 38.23 -24.56
CA MET A 1 -8.46 37.50 -23.63
C MET A 1 -8.26 35.99 -23.66
N LEU A 2 -8.26 35.32 -24.83
CA LEU A 2 -8.12 33.85 -24.93
C LEU A 2 -6.82 33.28 -24.30
N PHE A 3 -5.69 33.97 -24.46
CA PHE A 3 -4.42 33.56 -23.85
C PHE A 3 -4.45 33.56 -22.32
N TYR A 4 -5.14 34.53 -21.71
CA TYR A 4 -5.28 34.60 -20.25
C TYR A 4 -6.18 33.49 -19.72
N GLN A 5 -7.24 33.16 -20.46
CA GLN A 5 -8.12 32.04 -20.13
C GLN A 5 -7.37 30.71 -20.17
N PHE A 6 -6.54 30.49 -21.20
CA PHE A 6 -5.72 29.29 -21.31
C PHE A 6 -4.72 29.17 -20.15
N TYR A 7 -4.07 30.28 -19.78
CA TYR A 7 -3.12 30.31 -18.66
C TYR A 7 -3.82 30.04 -17.33
N LEU A 8 -5.00 30.62 -17.12
CA LEU A 8 -5.82 30.40 -15.92
C LEU A 8 -6.26 28.93 -15.82
N THR A 9 -6.72 28.33 -16.93
CA THR A 9 -7.10 26.91 -16.92
C THR A 9 -5.92 25.99 -16.64
N LEU A 10 -4.75 26.27 -17.22
CA LEU A 10 -3.55 25.47 -16.99
C LEU A 10 -3.08 25.58 -15.53
N PHE A 11 -3.15 26.78 -14.97
CA PHE A 11 -2.83 27.05 -13.57
C PHE A 11 -3.79 26.32 -12.62
N LEU A 12 -5.11 26.39 -12.86
CA LEU A 12 -6.12 25.68 -12.07
C LEU A 12 -5.95 24.16 -12.13
N LEU A 13 -5.64 23.59 -13.31
CA LEU A 13 -5.37 22.16 -13.47
C LEU A 13 -4.11 21.73 -12.70
N THR A 14 -3.07 22.57 -12.69
CA THR A 14 -1.83 22.29 -11.96
C THR A 14 -2.08 22.29 -10.45
N ILE A 15 -2.81 23.28 -9.92
CA ILE A 15 -3.20 23.33 -8.51
C ILE A 15 -4.05 22.11 -8.14
N PHE A 16 -5.04 21.76 -8.96
CA PHE A 16 -5.89 20.61 -8.70
C PHE A 16 -5.08 19.31 -8.62
N LYS A 17 -4.07 19.14 -9.49
CA LYS A 17 -3.18 17.97 -9.44
C LYS A 17 -2.30 17.95 -8.20
N CYS A 18 -1.73 19.09 -7.80
CA CYS A 18 -0.94 19.21 -6.57
C CYS A 18 -1.76 18.96 -5.30
N LEU A 19 -3.03 19.37 -5.28
CA LEU A 19 -3.96 19.11 -4.17
C LEU A 19 -4.31 17.62 -4.03
N ASN A 20 -4.24 16.86 -5.12
CA ASN A 20 -4.44 15.41 -5.14
C ASN A 20 -3.10 14.66 -5.17
N CYS A 21 -2.01 15.28 -4.70
CA CYS A 21 -0.75 14.59 -4.50
C CYS A 21 -0.97 13.53 -3.41
N GLU A 22 -1.16 12.28 -3.84
CA GLU A 22 -1.32 11.15 -2.95
C GLU A 22 -0.04 11.05 -2.10
N VAL A 23 -0.17 11.35 -0.81
CA VAL A 23 0.89 11.08 0.17
C VAL A 23 1.11 9.58 0.07
N GLY A 24 2.32 9.15 -0.29
CA GLY A 24 2.64 7.73 -0.42
C GLY A 24 2.34 7.02 0.88
N LEU A 25 1.18 6.39 0.97
CA LEU A 25 0.75 5.61 2.12
C LEU A 25 1.61 4.36 2.13
N HIS A 26 2.61 4.36 2.99
CA HIS A 26 3.40 3.16 3.23
C HIS A 26 2.55 2.21 4.09
N THR A 27 2.20 1.07 3.52
CA THR A 27 1.55 -0.01 4.26
C THR A 27 2.63 -0.98 4.72
N ASN A 28 2.52 -1.46 5.97
CA ASN A 28 3.46 -2.45 6.53
C ASN A 28 3.03 -3.86 6.18
N GLU A 29 2.52 -4.01 4.96
CA GLU A 29 1.83 -5.18 4.48
C GLU A 29 2.68 -5.88 3.42
N PHE A 30 2.79 -7.20 3.53
CA PHE A 30 3.62 -8.04 2.69
C PHE A 30 2.80 -9.17 2.12
N ALA A 31 2.79 -9.32 0.80
CA ALA A 31 2.22 -10.48 0.14
C ALA A 31 3.24 -11.63 0.19
N VAL A 32 2.88 -12.72 0.86
CA VAL A 32 3.74 -13.88 1.07
C VAL A 32 3.14 -15.09 0.37
N HIS A 33 3.94 -15.77 -0.45
CA HIS A 33 3.57 -17.03 -1.09
C HIS A 33 4.03 -18.20 -0.24
N LEU A 34 3.09 -18.98 0.29
CA LEU A 34 3.30 -20.11 1.20
C LEU A 34 2.35 -21.25 0.87
N HIS A 35 2.91 -22.42 0.60
CA HIS A 35 2.13 -23.64 0.42
C HIS A 35 1.74 -24.25 1.76
N GLY A 36 0.52 -24.79 1.83
CA GLY A 36 0.05 -25.58 2.96
C GLY A 36 -1.00 -24.89 3.84
N GLY A 37 -1.63 -23.83 3.33
CA GLY A 37 -2.86 -23.31 3.89
C GLY A 37 -2.69 -22.25 4.97
N ASN A 38 -3.83 -21.72 5.42
CA ASN A 38 -3.87 -20.58 6.34
C ASN A 38 -3.28 -20.88 7.73
N GLU A 39 -3.32 -22.15 8.14
CA GLU A 39 -2.78 -22.59 9.43
C GLU A 39 -1.26 -22.45 9.45
N ILE A 40 -0.58 -22.95 8.42
CA ILE A 40 0.88 -22.83 8.28
C ILE A 40 1.27 -21.36 8.10
N ALA A 41 0.52 -20.60 7.30
CA ALA A 41 0.74 -19.17 7.15
C ALA A 41 0.66 -18.44 8.50
N SER A 42 -0.31 -18.81 9.35
CA SER A 42 -0.46 -18.23 10.70
C SER A 42 0.66 -18.63 11.65
N GLU A 43 1.13 -19.89 11.58
CA GLU A 43 2.27 -20.36 12.36
C GLU A 43 3.56 -19.61 11.97
N ILE A 44 3.82 -19.46 10.68
CA ILE A 44 4.99 -18.75 10.16
C ILE A 44 4.92 -17.27 10.53
N ALA A 45 3.76 -16.63 10.37
CA ALA A 45 3.58 -15.23 10.75
C ALA A 45 3.93 -15.04 12.24
N LYS A 46 3.32 -15.85 13.11
CA LYS A 46 3.58 -15.82 14.56
C LYS A 46 5.05 -16.09 14.90
N LYS A 47 5.68 -17.05 14.23
CA LYS A 47 7.09 -17.42 14.45
C LYS A 47 8.04 -16.26 14.20
N TYR A 48 7.74 -15.40 13.22
CA TYR A 48 8.58 -14.27 12.83
C TYR A 48 8.05 -12.90 13.31
N GLY A 49 7.04 -12.87 14.17
CA GLY A 49 6.48 -11.63 14.71
C GLY A 49 5.52 -10.87 13.78
N PHE A 50 5.09 -11.49 12.68
CA PHE A 50 4.08 -10.95 11.78
C PHE A 50 2.66 -11.35 12.22
N VAL A 51 1.69 -10.55 11.78
CA VAL A 51 0.25 -10.83 11.87
C VAL A 51 -0.22 -11.31 10.50
N ASN A 52 -0.77 -12.52 10.43
CA ASN A 52 -1.41 -13.02 9.21
C ASN A 52 -2.83 -12.41 9.09
N ARG A 53 -3.07 -11.64 8.02
CA ARG A 53 -4.38 -11.05 7.67
C ARG A 53 -5.25 -12.00 6.83
N GLY A 54 -4.71 -13.14 6.41
CA GLY A 54 -5.42 -14.17 5.64
C GLY A 54 -5.03 -14.19 4.17
N GLN A 55 -5.77 -15.00 3.40
CA GLN A 55 -5.50 -15.20 1.98
C GLN A 55 -5.89 -13.97 1.15
N ILE A 56 -5.08 -13.64 0.16
CA ILE A 56 -5.34 -12.54 -0.77
C ILE A 56 -6.38 -13.00 -1.81
N GLY A 57 -7.65 -12.75 -1.53
CA GLY A 57 -8.76 -13.06 -2.44
C GLY A 57 -8.76 -14.53 -2.86
N SER A 58 -8.82 -14.79 -4.17
CA SER A 58 -8.80 -16.14 -4.76
C SER A 58 -7.38 -16.64 -5.09
N LEU A 59 -6.33 -15.89 -4.76
CA LEU A 59 -4.94 -16.31 -5.01
C LEU A 59 -4.57 -17.41 -4.01
N LYS A 60 -4.54 -18.65 -4.51
CA LYS A 60 -4.16 -19.82 -3.72
C LYS A 60 -2.73 -19.65 -3.20
N ASP A 61 -2.52 -19.97 -1.93
CA ASP A 61 -1.20 -19.97 -1.28
C ASP A 61 -0.57 -18.56 -1.15
N TYR A 62 -1.33 -17.48 -1.40
CA TYR A 62 -0.89 -16.09 -1.14
C TYR A 62 -1.58 -15.51 0.08
N TYR A 63 -0.79 -15.06 1.05
CA TYR A 63 -1.25 -14.51 2.32
C TYR A 63 -0.74 -13.09 2.52
N LEU A 64 -1.55 -12.26 3.18
CA LEU A 64 -1.17 -10.89 3.54
C LEU A 64 -0.63 -10.88 4.97
N PHE A 65 0.64 -10.56 5.14
CA PHE A 65 1.29 -10.43 6.45
C PHE A 65 1.47 -8.96 6.80
N GLU A 66 1.38 -8.64 8.07
CA GLU A 66 1.62 -7.29 8.58
C GLU A 66 2.64 -7.33 9.73
N HIS A 67 3.51 -6.33 9.83
CA HIS A 67 4.46 -6.22 10.94
C HIS A 67 4.37 -4.85 11.59
N HIS A 68 4.06 -4.82 12.90
CA HIS A 68 3.89 -3.58 13.65
C HIS A 68 5.19 -2.74 13.73
N GLU A 69 6.37 -3.38 13.79
CA GLU A 69 7.63 -2.62 13.89
C GLU A 69 8.20 -2.12 12.55
N VAL A 70 7.59 -2.51 11.41
CA VAL A 70 8.01 -1.98 10.10
C VAL A 70 7.35 -0.62 9.82
N GLU A 71 6.53 -0.12 10.75
CA GLU A 71 5.74 1.10 10.62
C GLU A 71 6.49 2.34 10.10
N LYS A 72 7.79 2.50 10.37
CA LYS A 72 8.50 3.73 10.01
C LYS A 72 9.99 3.53 9.82
N ARG A 73 10.45 3.35 8.58
CA ARG A 73 11.79 3.84 8.17
C ARG A 73 11.91 4.44 6.78
N SER A 74 10.83 4.54 6.01
CA SER A 74 10.82 5.35 4.78
C SER A 74 10.46 6.80 5.10
N ILE A 75 11.34 7.48 5.85
CA ILE A 75 11.35 8.94 5.86
C ILE A 75 12.10 9.32 4.59
N SER A 76 11.36 9.64 3.52
CA SER A 76 11.95 10.23 2.31
C SER A 76 12.15 11.73 2.48
#